data_AF-D3HJH9-F1
#
_entry.id   AF-D3HJH9-F1
#
_cell.length_a   1.000
_cell.length_b   1.000
_cell.length_c   1.000
_cell.angle_alpha   90.00
_cell.angle_beta   90.00
_cell.angle_gamma   90.00
#
_symmetry.space_group_name_H-M   'P 1'
#
loop_
_entity.id
_entity.type
_entity.pdbx_description
1 polymer ?
#
loop_
_entity_poly.entity_id
_entity_poly.type
_entity_poly.pdbx_seq_one_letter_code
_entity_poly.pdbx_strand_id
1 'polypeptide(L)'
;MKDKTKELHISSNPNIVFSTVSSKDRIKDFDATKQNTWLMYSEAVINELGNLFPFFPESPPIIHKDLRCPEELLSTQIGCTYAWLANKRREVAKILKHGPLRHQFGLINKPGFASTDEFNLCRDLPSQKNEIYAHIHELINKPAENIEVTEQKTEYEGKTRYIIRINLPADKKAKLHEKNMDSHFPFVEDDVALTITLHDYGRQDNRTTLVIDHCMTPFAENYTSRSSYFQVQFELIQPYFESCCNWRSTESIHDFLINAGKIAHALARLQPVGRGNSAIVEWMIRGLAKAKNIELGPFNHEELGWDFKAFLTPDSEIYAQWFAEKAFISPNLIANESILLGK
;
A
#
# COMPACT_ATOMS: atom_id res chain seq x y z
N MET A 1 -18.87 -46.75 -22.30
CA MET A 1 -19.58 -46.07 -21.20
C MET A 1 -18.75 -44.86 -20.82
N LYS A 2 -19.29 -43.65 -21.06
CA LYS A 2 -18.59 -42.38 -20.82
C LYS A 2 -18.94 -41.87 -19.42
N ASP A 3 -17.89 -41.48 -18.69
CA ASP A 3 -17.93 -40.82 -17.39
C ASP A 3 -18.80 -39.56 -17.41
N LYS A 4 -19.67 -39.42 -16.41
CA LYS A 4 -20.37 -38.18 -16.09
C LYS A 4 -19.56 -37.43 -15.05
N THR A 5 -18.78 -36.46 -15.51
CA THR A 5 -18.18 -35.40 -14.70
C THR A 5 -19.28 -34.65 -13.96
N LYS A 6 -19.20 -34.63 -12.62
CA LYS A 6 -19.98 -33.71 -11.79
C LYS A 6 -19.47 -32.30 -12.05
N GLU A 7 -20.27 -31.48 -12.73
CA GLU A 7 -20.07 -30.04 -12.76
C GLU A 7 -20.37 -29.47 -11.37
N LEU A 8 -19.33 -28.94 -10.73
CA LEU A 8 -19.47 -28.06 -9.56
C LEU A 8 -20.10 -26.75 -10.05
N HIS A 9 -21.40 -26.57 -9.80
CA HIS A 9 -22.05 -25.28 -9.89
C HIS A 9 -21.48 -24.36 -8.80
N ILE A 10 -20.50 -23.53 -9.17
CA ILE A 10 -20.10 -22.37 -8.36
C ILE A 10 -21.20 -21.32 -8.55
N SER A 11 -21.92 -21.03 -7.47
CA SER A 11 -22.87 -19.93 -7.37
C SER A 11 -22.16 -18.61 -7.70
N SER A 12 -22.42 -18.09 -8.89
CA SER A 12 -21.90 -16.80 -9.34
C SER A 12 -22.76 -15.68 -8.73
N ASN A 13 -22.37 -15.18 -7.57
CA ASN A 13 -22.89 -13.92 -7.07
C ASN A 13 -22.11 -12.77 -7.77
N PRO A 14 -22.72 -12.01 -8.69
CA PRO A 14 -22.02 -11.01 -9.51
C PRO A 14 -21.38 -9.87 -8.71
N ASN A 15 -21.74 -9.71 -7.44
CA ASN A 15 -21.17 -8.70 -6.52
C ASN A 15 -19.78 -9.07 -5.97
N ILE A 16 -19.31 -10.31 -6.12
CA ILE A 16 -17.99 -10.73 -5.63
C ILE A 16 -16.87 -10.37 -6.63
N VAL A 17 -17.21 -10.13 -7.89
CA VAL A 17 -16.26 -10.01 -9.01
C VAL A 17 -15.52 -8.65 -9.05
N PHE A 18 -16.00 -7.64 -8.31
CA PHE A 18 -15.52 -6.24 -8.40
C PHE A 18 -14.85 -5.68 -7.12
N SER A 19 -14.53 -6.54 -6.14
CA SER A 19 -14.28 -6.18 -4.73
C SER A 19 -12.85 -5.74 -4.34
N THR A 20 -11.84 -5.95 -5.21
CA THR A 20 -10.40 -5.85 -4.83
C THR A 20 -9.65 -4.67 -5.46
N VAL A 21 -10.36 -3.69 -6.03
CA VAL A 21 -9.74 -2.47 -6.54
C VAL A 21 -9.90 -1.37 -5.51
N SER A 22 -8.78 -0.70 -5.19
CA SER A 22 -8.72 0.38 -4.19
C SER A 22 -9.58 1.58 -4.58
N SER A 23 -9.84 1.80 -5.87
CA SER A 23 -10.65 2.91 -6.38
C SER A 23 -11.44 2.48 -7.63
N LYS A 24 -12.66 3.02 -7.77
CA LYS A 24 -13.54 2.82 -8.94
C LYS A 24 -12.85 3.21 -10.25
N ASP A 25 -12.08 4.30 -10.23
CA ASP A 25 -11.43 4.82 -11.44
C ASP A 25 -10.26 3.95 -11.92
N ARG A 26 -9.72 3.08 -11.04
CA ARG A 26 -8.63 2.15 -11.35
C ARG A 26 -9.11 0.86 -12.01
N ILE A 27 -10.42 0.61 -12.08
CA ILE A 27 -10.99 -0.58 -12.74
C ILE A 27 -10.50 -0.69 -14.20
N LYS A 28 -10.40 0.44 -14.90
CA LYS A 28 -9.97 0.49 -16.31
C LYS A 28 -8.52 0.05 -16.53
N ASP A 29 -7.69 0.08 -15.49
CA ASP A 29 -6.28 -0.33 -15.55
C ASP A 29 -6.15 -1.86 -15.51
N PHE A 30 -7.23 -2.57 -15.20
CA PHE A 30 -7.29 -4.02 -15.20
C PHE A 30 -7.87 -4.56 -16.51
N ASP A 31 -7.20 -5.56 -17.05
CA ASP A 31 -7.74 -6.35 -18.15
C ASP A 31 -8.92 -7.18 -17.63
N ALA A 32 -10.14 -6.76 -17.94
CA ALA A 32 -11.37 -7.39 -17.48
C ALA A 32 -11.43 -8.90 -17.81
N THR A 33 -10.76 -9.34 -18.90
CA THR A 33 -10.70 -10.76 -19.27
C THR A 33 -9.89 -11.61 -18.28
N LYS A 34 -9.04 -10.96 -17.48
CA LYS A 34 -8.16 -11.60 -16.48
C LYS A 34 -8.64 -11.42 -15.05
N GLN A 35 -9.73 -10.69 -14.82
CA GLN A 35 -10.21 -10.37 -13.48
C GLN A 35 -10.47 -11.62 -12.63
N ASN A 36 -11.16 -12.62 -13.17
CA ASN A 36 -11.41 -13.88 -12.44
C ASN A 36 -10.10 -14.58 -12.08
N THR A 37 -9.12 -14.56 -12.99
CA THR A 37 -7.82 -15.19 -12.74
C THR A 37 -7.01 -14.41 -11.68
N TRP A 38 -7.07 -13.08 -11.70
CA TRP A 38 -6.49 -12.21 -10.68
C TRP A 38 -7.08 -12.49 -9.29
N LEU A 39 -8.40 -12.63 -9.20
CA LEU A 39 -9.07 -12.93 -7.94
C LEU A 39 -8.66 -14.31 -7.40
N MET A 40 -8.60 -15.33 -8.26
CA MET A 40 -8.13 -16.67 -7.87
C MET A 40 -6.69 -16.64 -7.34
N TYR A 41 -5.76 -15.95 -8.02
CA TYR A 41 -4.39 -15.82 -7.53
C TYR A 41 -4.30 -15.01 -6.25
N SER A 42 -5.07 -13.92 -6.13
CA SER A 42 -5.10 -13.09 -4.92
C SER A 42 -5.58 -13.89 -3.71
N GLU A 43 -6.66 -14.66 -3.87
CA GLU A 43 -7.17 -15.53 -2.81
C GLU A 43 -6.14 -16.59 -2.42
N ALA A 44 -5.50 -17.24 -3.38
CA ALA A 44 -4.45 -18.22 -3.11
C ALA A 44 -3.27 -17.60 -2.34
N VAL A 45 -2.81 -16.41 -2.73
CA VAL A 45 -1.74 -15.68 -2.04
C VAL A 45 -2.14 -15.30 -0.61
N ILE A 46 -3.35 -14.78 -0.41
CA ILE A 46 -3.89 -14.43 0.91
C ILE A 46 -3.97 -15.66 1.83
N ASN A 47 -4.44 -16.80 1.29
CA ASN A 47 -4.54 -18.05 2.03
C ASN A 47 -3.17 -18.61 2.40
N GLU A 48 -2.22 -18.60 1.47
CA GLU A 48 -0.85 -19.08 1.70
C GLU A 48 -0.14 -18.19 2.73
N LEU A 49 -0.33 -16.86 2.68
CA LEU A 49 0.28 -15.94 3.63
C LEU A 49 -0.10 -16.23 5.08
N GLY A 50 -1.38 -16.52 5.34
CA GLY A 50 -1.90 -16.80 6.69
C GLY A 50 -1.17 -17.96 7.38
N ASN A 51 -0.61 -18.89 6.60
CA ASN A 51 0.15 -20.02 7.11
C ASN A 51 1.65 -19.75 7.23
N LEU A 52 2.17 -18.67 6.64
CA LEU A 52 3.62 -18.43 6.54
C LEU A 52 4.13 -17.37 7.50
N PHE A 53 3.41 -16.24 7.65
CA PHE A 53 3.91 -15.13 8.47
C PHE A 53 4.23 -15.49 9.93
N PRO A 54 3.56 -16.46 10.60
CA PRO A 54 3.92 -16.84 11.97
C PRO A 54 5.32 -17.46 12.11
N PHE A 55 5.93 -17.91 11.01
CA PHE A 55 7.27 -18.49 10.99
C PHE A 55 8.35 -17.48 10.59
N PHE A 56 7.97 -16.25 10.28
CA PHE A 56 8.90 -15.17 9.99
C PHE A 56 9.25 -14.41 11.28
N PRO A 57 10.49 -13.94 11.44
CA PRO A 57 11.63 -14.04 10.49
C PRO A 57 12.47 -15.33 10.63
N GLU A 58 12.17 -16.23 11.56
CA GLU A 58 12.99 -17.41 11.87
C GLU A 58 13.18 -18.36 10.68
N SER A 59 12.20 -18.43 9.79
CA SER A 59 12.24 -19.15 8.52
C SER A 59 11.98 -18.19 7.35
N PRO A 60 12.98 -17.38 6.94
CA PRO A 60 12.78 -16.34 5.95
C PRO A 60 12.39 -16.93 4.58
N PRO A 61 11.61 -16.19 3.77
CA PRO A 61 11.16 -16.67 2.47
C PRO A 61 12.32 -16.81 1.49
N ILE A 62 12.22 -17.81 0.60
CA ILE A 62 13.14 -17.94 -0.54
C ILE A 62 12.70 -16.94 -1.62
N ILE A 63 13.52 -15.91 -1.84
CA ILE A 63 13.22 -14.84 -2.81
C ILE A 63 14.01 -15.04 -4.10
N HIS A 64 13.37 -14.83 -5.26
CA HIS A 64 14.11 -14.84 -6.53
C HIS A 64 15.16 -13.73 -6.56
N LYS A 65 16.39 -14.07 -6.98
CA LYS A 65 17.54 -13.14 -7.03
C LYS A 65 17.27 -11.88 -7.85
N ASP A 66 16.37 -11.95 -8.84
CA ASP A 66 16.02 -10.82 -9.69
C ASP A 66 15.10 -9.79 -9.01
N LEU A 67 14.57 -10.04 -7.80
CA LEU A 67 13.76 -9.08 -7.02
C LEU A 67 14.57 -7.99 -6.32
N ARG A 68 15.89 -8.16 -6.19
CA ARG A 68 16.78 -7.21 -5.48
C ARG A 68 16.38 -6.98 -4.02
N CYS A 69 15.84 -8.01 -3.35
CA CYS A 69 15.55 -7.95 -1.93
C CYS A 69 16.86 -7.76 -1.14
N PRO A 70 17.01 -6.68 -0.35
CA PRO A 70 18.11 -6.58 0.60
C PRO A 70 18.00 -7.71 1.62
N GLU A 71 19.13 -8.32 2.00
CA GLU A 71 19.14 -9.39 3.01
C GLU A 71 18.64 -8.87 4.36
N GLU A 72 18.99 -7.65 4.70
CA GLU A 72 18.58 -6.99 5.95
C GLU A 72 17.07 -6.74 6.03
N LEU A 73 16.35 -6.70 4.90
CA LEU A 73 14.88 -6.62 4.92
C LEU A 73 14.28 -7.88 5.57
N LEU A 74 14.96 -9.03 5.50
CA LEU A 74 14.49 -10.30 6.02
C LEU A 74 14.71 -10.47 7.54
N SER A 75 15.22 -9.44 8.23
CA SER A 75 15.45 -9.48 9.68
C SER A 75 14.18 -9.27 10.51
N THR A 76 13.11 -8.76 9.90
CA THR A 76 11.83 -8.47 10.57
C THR A 76 10.71 -9.34 10.00
N GLN A 77 9.67 -9.58 10.81
CA GLN A 77 8.51 -10.34 10.38
C GLN A 77 7.79 -9.64 9.22
N ILE A 78 7.54 -8.33 9.33
CA ILE A 78 6.90 -7.56 8.26
C ILE A 78 7.76 -7.52 6.99
N GLY A 79 9.09 -7.41 7.14
CA GLY A 79 10.01 -7.37 6.00
C GLY A 79 10.04 -8.70 5.24
N CYS A 80 10.08 -9.83 5.95
CA CYS A 80 9.88 -11.16 5.37
C CYS A 80 8.52 -11.28 4.65
N THR A 81 7.43 -10.88 5.31
CA THR A 81 6.08 -10.92 4.71
C THR A 81 6.01 -10.09 3.44
N TYR A 82 6.55 -8.87 3.45
CA TYR A 82 6.54 -7.99 2.29
C TYR A 82 7.41 -8.54 1.15
N ALA A 83 8.61 -9.03 1.44
CA ALA A 83 9.49 -9.63 0.44
C ALA A 83 8.83 -10.85 -0.25
N TRP A 84 8.18 -11.71 0.54
CA TRP A 84 7.42 -12.84 0.01
C TRP A 84 6.26 -12.39 -0.88
N LEU A 85 5.48 -11.39 -0.45
CA LEU A 85 4.38 -10.83 -1.24
C LEU A 85 4.86 -10.14 -2.52
N ALA A 86 6.00 -9.44 -2.47
CA ALA A 86 6.63 -8.86 -3.65
C ALA A 86 7.02 -9.96 -4.66
N ASN A 87 7.53 -11.09 -4.18
CA ASN A 87 7.84 -12.25 -5.00
C ASN A 87 6.58 -12.81 -5.68
N LYS A 88 5.52 -13.06 -4.92
CA LYS A 88 4.22 -13.49 -5.47
C LYS A 88 3.63 -12.48 -6.44
N ARG A 89 3.74 -11.18 -6.14
CA ARG A 89 3.25 -10.11 -7.02
C ARG A 89 3.91 -10.16 -8.39
N ARG A 90 5.22 -10.45 -8.42
CA ARG A 90 5.99 -10.62 -9.65
C ARG A 90 5.54 -11.86 -10.43
N GLU A 91 5.37 -12.99 -9.75
CA GLU A 91 4.87 -14.23 -10.36
C GLU A 91 3.51 -14.02 -11.02
N VAL A 92 2.56 -13.44 -10.29
CA VAL A 92 1.22 -13.13 -10.81
C VAL A 92 1.29 -12.15 -11.98
N ALA A 93 2.13 -11.12 -11.92
CA ALA A 93 2.31 -10.20 -13.06
C ALA A 93 2.85 -10.92 -14.31
N LYS A 94 3.79 -11.87 -14.14
CA LYS A 94 4.34 -12.70 -15.22
C LYS A 94 3.25 -13.55 -15.86
N ILE A 95 2.47 -14.27 -15.04
CA ILE A 95 1.38 -15.16 -15.47
C ILE A 95 0.29 -14.39 -16.20
N LEU A 96 -0.22 -13.31 -15.60
CA LEU A 96 -1.32 -12.49 -16.14
C LEU A 96 -0.87 -11.53 -17.24
N LYS A 97 0.42 -11.57 -17.60
CA LYS A 97 1.00 -10.76 -18.66
C LYS A 97 0.80 -9.24 -18.47
N HIS A 98 0.82 -8.73 -17.23
CA HIS A 98 0.64 -7.30 -16.96
C HIS A 98 1.62 -6.45 -17.76
N GLY A 99 1.18 -5.30 -18.27
CA GLY A 99 2.02 -4.36 -19.02
C GLY A 99 1.49 -2.92 -18.85
N PRO A 100 2.30 -1.91 -19.22
CA PRO A 100 3.71 -1.99 -19.58
C PRO A 100 4.62 -2.34 -18.37
N LEU A 101 5.90 -2.65 -18.63
CA LEU A 101 6.94 -2.86 -17.59
C LEU A 101 6.68 -4.01 -16.60
N ARG A 102 6.23 -5.16 -17.12
CA ARG A 102 5.96 -6.38 -16.34
C ARG A 102 7.04 -6.77 -15.33
N HIS A 103 8.30 -6.54 -15.67
CA HIS A 103 9.46 -6.90 -14.86
C HIS A 103 9.66 -6.01 -13.62
N GLN A 104 8.95 -4.88 -13.52
CA GLN A 104 9.00 -3.97 -12.38
C GLN A 104 8.02 -4.34 -11.26
N PHE A 105 7.03 -5.20 -11.54
CA PHE A 105 6.08 -5.63 -10.51
C PHE A 105 6.79 -6.45 -9.43
N GLY A 106 6.68 -6.00 -8.18
CA GLY A 106 7.37 -6.62 -7.04
C GLY A 106 8.89 -6.47 -7.03
N LEU A 107 9.46 -5.66 -7.93
CA LEU A 107 10.89 -5.38 -7.94
C LEU A 107 11.21 -4.35 -6.85
N ILE A 108 11.97 -4.73 -5.84
CA ILE A 108 12.33 -3.84 -4.72
C ILE A 108 13.28 -2.76 -5.25
N ASN A 109 13.04 -1.53 -4.81
CA ASN A 109 13.77 -0.36 -5.26
C ASN A 109 15.23 -0.44 -4.80
N LYS A 110 16.14 0.03 -5.65
CA LYS A 110 17.56 0.14 -5.31
C LYS A 110 17.87 1.54 -4.80
N PRO A 111 19.00 1.76 -4.09
CA PRO A 111 19.48 3.10 -3.80
C PRO A 111 19.53 3.99 -5.05
N GLY A 112 19.09 5.24 -4.89
CA GLY A 112 18.93 6.24 -5.95
C GLY A 112 17.66 6.10 -6.79
N PHE A 113 16.77 5.15 -6.50
CA PHE A 113 15.50 5.03 -7.21
C PHE A 113 14.48 6.02 -6.64
N ALA A 114 13.89 6.84 -7.51
CA ALA A 114 12.76 7.70 -7.20
C ALA A 114 11.51 7.15 -7.88
N SER A 115 10.41 7.05 -7.13
CA SER A 115 9.11 6.65 -7.66
C SER A 115 8.24 7.89 -7.81
N THR A 116 7.62 8.04 -8.97
CA THR A 116 6.69 9.12 -9.27
C THR A 116 5.42 8.55 -9.90
N ASP A 117 4.27 8.95 -9.37
CA ASP A 117 2.97 8.65 -9.93
C ASP A 117 2.31 9.94 -10.44
N GLU A 118 1.98 9.99 -11.74
CA GLU A 118 1.32 11.14 -12.35
C GLU A 118 -0.12 10.80 -12.74
N PHE A 119 -1.04 11.65 -12.35
CA PHE A 119 -2.48 11.50 -12.59
C PHE A 119 -3.07 12.76 -13.20
N ASN A 120 -3.80 12.59 -14.29
CA ASN A 120 -4.72 13.61 -14.77
C ASN A 120 -6.06 13.47 -14.03
N LEU A 121 -6.50 14.49 -13.29
CA LEU A 121 -7.68 14.32 -12.43
C LEU A 121 -8.96 14.04 -13.23
N CYS A 122 -9.13 14.66 -14.40
CA CYS A 122 -10.33 14.47 -15.23
C CYS A 122 -10.31 13.18 -16.05
N ARG A 123 -9.14 12.74 -16.53
CA ARG A 123 -9.00 11.53 -17.36
C ARG A 123 -8.78 10.29 -16.51
N ASP A 124 -7.91 10.40 -15.50
CA ASP A 124 -7.40 9.27 -14.74
C ASP A 124 -8.30 8.94 -13.55
N LEU A 125 -8.83 9.96 -12.87
CA LEU A 125 -9.58 9.85 -11.61
C LEU A 125 -10.94 10.60 -11.63
N PRO A 126 -11.78 10.46 -12.67
CA PRO A 126 -12.96 11.30 -12.87
C PRO A 126 -13.98 11.22 -11.74
N SER A 127 -14.15 10.06 -11.09
CA SER A 127 -15.11 9.88 -10.01
C SER A 127 -14.62 10.47 -8.68
N GLN A 128 -13.31 10.50 -8.45
CA GLN A 128 -12.69 10.96 -7.19
C GLN A 128 -12.10 12.38 -7.27
N LYS A 129 -12.04 12.99 -8.46
CA LYS A 129 -11.35 14.27 -8.68
C LYS A 129 -11.76 15.41 -7.75
N ASN A 130 -13.05 15.53 -7.43
CA ASN A 130 -13.55 16.64 -6.62
C ASN A 130 -13.07 16.52 -5.16
N GLU A 131 -13.06 15.31 -4.63
CA GLU A 131 -12.60 15.02 -3.27
C GLU A 131 -11.08 15.16 -3.17
N ILE A 132 -10.34 14.64 -4.15
CA ILE A 132 -8.88 14.82 -4.26
C ILE A 132 -8.53 16.32 -4.31
N TYR A 133 -9.21 17.08 -5.18
CA TYR A 133 -8.97 18.51 -5.33
C TYR A 133 -9.27 19.27 -4.03
N ALA A 134 -10.35 18.92 -3.32
CA ALA A 134 -10.69 19.52 -2.04
C ALA A 134 -9.62 19.25 -0.96
N HIS A 135 -9.17 18.01 -0.84
CA HIS A 135 -8.11 17.63 0.11
C HIS A 135 -6.78 18.33 -0.19
N ILE A 136 -6.38 18.42 -1.47
CA ILE A 136 -5.16 19.14 -1.85
C ILE A 136 -5.26 20.63 -1.48
N HIS A 137 -6.40 21.26 -1.76
CA HIS A 137 -6.63 22.65 -1.39
C HIS A 137 -6.71 22.85 0.13
N GLU A 138 -7.15 21.86 0.89
CA GLU A 138 -7.04 21.89 2.34
C GLU A 138 -5.58 21.91 2.81
N LEU A 139 -4.73 21.05 2.24
CA LEU A 139 -3.28 21.04 2.53
C LEU A 139 -2.60 22.37 2.15
N ILE A 140 -3.04 23.02 1.06
CA ILE A 140 -2.52 24.32 0.61
C ILE A 140 -2.93 25.44 1.57
N ASN A 141 -4.22 25.48 1.95
CA ASN A 141 -4.78 26.62 2.67
C ASN A 141 -4.64 26.51 4.19
N LYS A 142 -4.45 25.29 4.72
CA LYS A 142 -4.31 24.99 6.14
C LYS A 142 -3.15 24.02 6.39
N PRO A 143 -1.91 24.37 6.02
CA PRO A 143 -0.77 23.49 6.21
C PRO A 143 -0.57 23.22 7.70
N ALA A 144 -0.40 21.94 8.06
CA ALA A 144 0.11 21.55 9.36
C ALA A 144 1.59 21.95 9.50
N GLU A 145 2.13 21.89 10.72
CA GLU A 145 3.51 22.32 11.04
C GLU A 145 4.58 21.64 10.17
N ASN A 146 4.36 20.37 9.81
CA ASN A 146 5.29 19.58 8.99
C ASN A 146 5.01 19.66 7.48
N ILE A 147 4.25 20.65 7.02
CA ILE A 147 3.87 20.80 5.60
C ILE A 147 4.37 22.14 5.07
N GLU A 148 5.19 22.08 4.02
CA GLU A 148 5.65 23.25 3.29
C GLU A 148 4.91 23.36 1.96
N VAL A 149 4.39 24.55 1.65
CA VAL A 149 3.68 24.82 0.39
C VAL A 149 4.42 25.92 -0.36
N THR A 150 4.86 25.61 -1.57
CA THR A 150 5.43 26.59 -2.50
C THR A 150 4.46 26.80 -3.65
N GLU A 151 4.05 28.06 -3.86
CA GLU A 151 3.21 28.48 -4.98
C GLU A 151 4.07 29.11 -6.08
N GLN A 152 3.90 28.65 -7.32
CA GLN A 152 4.56 29.20 -8.51
C GLN A 152 3.49 29.60 -9.53
N LYS A 153 3.31 30.91 -9.72
CA LYS A 153 2.40 31.47 -10.72
C LYS A 153 3.13 31.72 -12.02
N THR A 154 2.56 31.26 -13.13
CA THR A 154 3.00 31.65 -14.47
C THR A 154 1.94 32.53 -15.11
N GLU A 155 2.24 33.83 -15.25
CA GLU A 155 1.31 34.85 -15.75
C GLU A 155 0.78 34.54 -17.17
N TYR A 156 1.56 33.82 -17.98
CA TYR A 156 1.23 33.55 -19.39
C TYR A 156 0.23 32.40 -19.62
N GLU A 157 0.09 31.44 -18.70
CA GLU A 157 -0.70 30.22 -18.93
C GLU A 157 -1.98 30.12 -18.08
N GLY A 158 -2.21 31.06 -17.15
CA GLY A 158 -3.28 30.92 -16.15
C GLY A 158 -3.10 29.68 -15.25
N LYS A 159 -1.88 29.16 -15.18
CA LYS A 159 -1.48 27.99 -14.40
C LYS A 159 -0.90 28.43 -13.08
N THR A 160 -1.34 27.76 -12.02
CA THR A 160 -0.66 27.81 -10.72
C THR A 160 -0.08 26.44 -10.43
N ARG A 161 1.22 26.37 -10.15
CA ARG A 161 1.86 25.15 -9.68
C ARG A 161 2.04 25.24 -8.17
N TYR A 162 1.44 24.30 -7.45
CA TYR A 162 1.67 24.12 -6.03
C TYR A 162 2.59 22.92 -5.81
N ILE A 163 3.63 23.11 -5.00
CA ILE A 163 4.51 22.04 -4.52
C ILE A 163 4.29 21.92 -3.02
N ILE A 164 3.73 20.82 -2.58
CA ILE A 164 3.39 20.52 -1.19
C ILE A 164 4.37 19.45 -0.72
N ARG A 165 5.30 19.82 0.16
CA ARG A 165 6.25 18.87 0.79
C ARG A 165 5.73 18.51 2.16
N ILE A 166 5.52 17.22 2.38
CA ILE A 166 5.11 16.68 3.67
C ILE A 166 6.36 16.07 4.32
N ASN A 167 6.87 16.77 5.33
CA ASN A 167 8.02 16.34 6.10
C ASN A 167 7.62 15.35 7.19
N LEU A 168 8.56 14.54 7.65
CA LEU A 168 8.40 13.71 8.85
C LEU A 168 8.18 14.61 10.08
N PRO A 169 7.18 14.30 10.92
CA PRO A 169 7.07 14.88 12.25
C PRO A 169 8.35 14.68 13.06
N ALA A 170 8.66 15.61 13.97
CA ALA A 170 9.93 15.65 14.70
C ALA A 170 10.21 14.36 15.51
N ASP A 171 9.20 13.75 16.10
CA ASP A 171 9.28 12.48 16.83
C ASP A 171 9.65 11.32 15.89
N LYS A 172 9.02 11.25 14.71
CA LYS A 172 9.32 10.24 13.69
C LYS A 172 10.72 10.43 13.12
N LYS A 173 11.13 11.68 12.90
CA LYS A 173 12.49 12.02 12.47
C LYS A 173 13.53 11.56 13.49
N ALA A 174 13.34 11.85 14.78
CA ALA A 174 14.26 11.43 15.83
C ALA A 174 14.39 9.90 15.90
N LYS A 175 13.25 9.19 15.82
CA LYS A 175 13.24 7.71 15.84
C LYS A 175 13.88 7.10 14.60
N LEU A 176 13.68 7.71 13.42
CA LEU A 176 14.36 7.31 12.18
C LEU A 176 15.88 7.46 12.34
N HIS A 177 16.31 8.61 12.85
CA HIS A 177 17.72 8.91 13.04
C HIS A 177 18.41 7.93 13.99
N GLU A 178 17.80 7.66 15.15
CA GLU A 178 18.30 6.68 16.12
C GLU A 178 18.51 5.30 15.46
N LYS A 179 17.49 4.78 14.77
CA LYS A 179 17.58 3.48 14.09
C LYS A 179 18.58 3.46 12.93
N ASN A 180 18.72 4.58 12.20
CA ASN A 180 19.69 4.68 11.12
C ASN A 180 21.12 4.63 11.65
N MET A 181 21.40 5.37 12.72
CA MET A 181 22.71 5.37 13.39
C MET A 181 23.10 4.00 13.95
N ASP A 182 22.13 3.23 14.42
CA ASP A 182 22.34 1.87 14.92
C ASP A 182 22.43 0.79 13.82
N SER A 183 22.21 1.18 12.56
CA SER A 183 22.17 0.24 11.44
C SER A 183 23.57 -0.12 10.91
N HIS A 184 23.68 -1.26 10.22
CA HIS A 184 24.96 -1.75 9.69
C HIS A 184 25.48 -0.90 8.51
N PHE A 185 24.57 -0.35 7.70
CA PHE A 185 24.87 0.54 6.59
C PHE A 185 23.99 1.79 6.67
N PRO A 186 24.36 2.78 7.51
CA PRO A 186 23.64 4.03 7.64
C PRO A 186 23.47 4.73 6.29
N PHE A 187 22.36 5.45 6.13
CA PHE A 187 21.97 6.12 4.89
C PHE A 187 21.80 7.62 5.04
N VAL A 188 21.90 8.32 3.92
CA VAL A 188 21.64 9.76 3.86
C VAL A 188 20.16 10.00 4.13
N GLU A 189 19.86 10.63 5.26
CA GLU A 189 18.50 10.94 5.67
C GLU A 189 17.89 12.06 4.82
N ASP A 190 16.60 11.94 4.56
CA ASP A 190 15.76 12.99 3.98
C ASP A 190 14.54 13.14 4.89
N ASP A 191 14.22 14.38 5.26
CA ASP A 191 13.08 14.70 6.09
C ASP A 191 11.77 14.64 5.29
N VAL A 192 11.84 14.70 3.96
CA VAL A 192 10.67 14.69 3.09
C VAL A 192 10.12 13.27 2.98
N ALA A 193 8.92 13.06 3.53
CA ALA A 193 8.23 11.78 3.45
C ALA A 193 7.37 11.64 2.19
N LEU A 194 6.88 12.74 1.62
CA LEU A 194 6.14 12.74 0.34
C LEU A 194 6.14 14.16 -0.26
N THR A 195 6.27 14.28 -1.57
CA THR A 195 6.00 15.53 -2.28
C THR A 195 4.80 15.38 -3.20
N ILE A 196 3.90 16.36 -3.17
CA ILE A 196 2.73 16.43 -4.03
C ILE A 196 2.85 17.68 -4.88
N THR A 197 2.86 17.53 -6.21
CA THR A 197 2.78 18.66 -7.14
C THR A 197 1.41 18.72 -7.77
N LEU A 198 0.69 19.82 -7.57
CA LEU A 198 -0.54 20.13 -8.30
C LEU A 198 -0.21 21.14 -9.42
N HIS A 199 -0.46 20.74 -10.66
CA HIS A 199 -0.49 21.65 -11.80
C HIS A 199 -1.93 22.13 -11.98
N ASP A 200 -2.28 23.24 -11.35
CA ASP A 200 -3.66 23.73 -11.27
C ASP A 200 -3.99 24.65 -12.45
N TYR A 201 -4.85 24.15 -13.35
CA TYR A 201 -5.53 24.94 -14.38
C TYR A 201 -7.03 25.11 -14.04
N GLY A 202 -7.44 24.71 -12.84
CA GLY A 202 -8.82 24.67 -12.38
C GLY A 202 -9.36 23.24 -12.24
N ARG A 203 -10.23 23.03 -11.24
CA ARG A 203 -10.83 21.73 -10.87
C ARG A 203 -11.45 20.93 -12.03
N GLN A 204 -11.98 21.60 -13.04
CA GLN A 204 -12.65 20.97 -14.18
C GLN A 204 -11.81 20.98 -15.46
N ASP A 205 -10.61 21.56 -15.43
CA ASP A 205 -9.73 21.64 -16.60
C ASP A 205 -9.00 20.31 -16.81
N ASN A 206 -9.02 19.80 -18.05
CA ASN A 206 -8.38 18.54 -18.42
C ASN A 206 -6.85 18.61 -18.43
N ARG A 207 -6.25 19.77 -18.18
CA ARG A 207 -4.80 19.94 -18.00
C ARG A 207 -4.39 19.85 -16.53
N THR A 208 -5.35 19.82 -15.60
CA THR A 208 -5.07 19.71 -14.17
C THR A 208 -4.51 18.32 -13.85
N THR A 209 -3.25 18.28 -13.44
CA THR A 209 -2.54 17.05 -13.08
C THR A 209 -2.02 17.11 -11.65
N LEU A 210 -1.95 15.92 -11.07
CA LEU A 210 -1.40 15.64 -9.75
C LEU A 210 -0.20 14.72 -9.92
N VAL A 211 0.93 15.10 -9.35
CA VAL A 211 2.13 14.27 -9.30
C VAL A 211 2.44 13.94 -7.85
N ILE A 212 2.60 12.65 -7.56
CA ILE A 212 3.00 12.12 -6.26
C ILE A 212 4.44 11.63 -6.40
N ASP A 213 5.36 12.37 -5.79
CA ASP A 213 6.78 12.03 -5.72
C ASP A 213 7.07 11.38 -4.37
N HIS A 214 7.40 10.10 -4.40
CA HIS A 214 7.83 9.34 -3.23
C HIS A 214 9.27 9.68 -2.87
N CYS A 215 9.60 9.60 -1.58
CA CYS A 215 10.97 9.76 -1.13
C CYS A 215 11.89 8.76 -1.87
N MET A 216 12.99 9.28 -2.42
CA MET A 216 13.96 8.45 -3.12
C MET A 216 14.56 7.43 -2.15
N THR A 217 14.78 6.20 -2.61
CA THR A 217 15.55 5.22 -1.80
C THR A 217 16.96 5.76 -1.60
N PRO A 218 17.39 6.13 -0.38
CA PRO A 218 18.64 6.82 -0.17
C PRO A 218 19.84 5.91 -0.40
N PHE A 219 20.97 6.52 -0.76
CA PHE A 219 22.27 5.85 -0.74
C PHE A 219 22.75 5.70 0.72
N ALA A 220 23.65 4.75 0.95
CA ALA A 220 24.42 4.76 2.18
C ALA A 220 25.22 6.07 2.29
N GLU A 221 25.60 6.46 3.50
CA GLU A 221 26.41 7.67 3.75
C GLU A 221 27.74 7.65 2.99
N ASN A 222 28.30 6.46 2.80
CA ASN A 222 29.51 6.24 2.01
C ASN A 222 29.25 6.09 0.49
N TYR A 223 28.03 6.36 0.03
CA TYR A 223 27.57 6.24 -1.35
C TYR A 223 27.71 4.84 -1.97
N THR A 224 27.83 3.80 -1.14
CA THR A 224 27.79 2.42 -1.63
C THR A 224 26.36 2.03 -2.04
N SER A 225 26.25 0.99 -2.86
CA SER A 225 24.95 0.46 -3.30
C SER A 225 24.23 -0.38 -2.25
N ARG A 226 24.78 -0.49 -1.03
CA ARG A 226 24.18 -1.21 0.10
C ARG A 226 23.74 -0.17 1.11
N SER A 227 22.51 -0.28 1.62
CA SER A 227 21.93 0.64 2.58
C SER A 227 20.91 -0.13 3.42
N SER A 228 20.92 0.10 4.73
CA SER A 228 19.97 -0.49 5.67
C SER A 228 18.62 0.25 5.67
N TYR A 229 18.35 1.14 4.70
CA TYR A 229 17.12 1.94 4.60
C TYR A 229 15.85 1.10 4.74
N PHE A 230 15.68 0.06 3.93
CA PHE A 230 14.48 -0.76 4.02
C PHE A 230 14.41 -1.54 5.33
N GLN A 231 15.54 -1.99 5.89
CA GLN A 231 15.51 -2.61 7.22
C GLN A 231 14.92 -1.63 8.25
N VAL A 232 15.47 -0.41 8.34
CA VAL A 232 15.04 0.61 9.30
C VAL A 232 13.57 0.98 9.10
N GLN A 233 13.14 1.19 7.85
CA GLN A 233 11.74 1.53 7.56
C GLN A 233 10.78 0.41 7.99
N PHE A 234 11.11 -0.85 7.74
CA PHE A 234 10.27 -1.97 8.13
C PHE A 234 10.29 -2.22 9.66
N GLU A 235 11.41 -1.97 10.34
CA GLU A 235 11.47 -1.96 11.81
C GLU A 235 10.58 -0.88 12.43
N LEU A 236 10.41 0.27 11.78
CA LEU A 236 9.50 1.32 12.25
C LEU A 236 8.02 0.92 12.14
N ILE A 237 7.69 0.04 11.20
CA ILE A 237 6.31 -0.44 10.94
C ILE A 237 6.01 -1.72 11.74
N GLN A 238 7.04 -2.51 12.06
CA GLN A 238 6.95 -3.80 12.76
C GLN A 238 6.01 -3.79 13.98
N PRO A 239 5.99 -2.79 14.88
CA PRO A 239 5.08 -2.80 16.03
C PRO A 239 3.59 -2.85 15.67
N TYR A 240 3.18 -2.22 14.57
CA TYR A 240 1.80 -2.26 14.09
C TYR A 240 1.47 -3.64 13.50
N PHE A 241 2.44 -4.21 12.78
CA PHE A 241 2.31 -5.57 12.23
C PHE A 241 2.18 -6.61 13.35
N GLU A 242 3.04 -6.54 14.37
CA GLU A 242 2.97 -7.40 15.56
C GLU A 242 1.65 -7.24 16.30
N SER A 243 1.11 -6.02 16.38
CA SER A 243 -0.20 -5.78 16.98
C SER A 243 -1.31 -6.51 16.21
N CYS A 244 -1.29 -6.47 14.87
CA CYS A 244 -2.21 -7.26 14.04
C CYS A 244 -2.00 -8.77 14.22
N CYS A 245 -0.74 -9.23 14.28
CA CYS A 245 -0.40 -10.65 14.47
C CYS A 245 -0.76 -11.18 15.86
N ASN A 246 -0.76 -10.34 16.89
CA ASN A 246 -1.06 -10.72 18.27
C ASN A 246 -2.52 -10.46 18.67
N TRP A 247 -3.30 -9.80 17.80
CA TRP A 247 -4.71 -9.53 17.99
C TRP A 247 -5.50 -10.80 18.36
N ARG A 248 -6.42 -10.66 19.31
CA ARG A 248 -7.27 -11.70 19.87
C ARG A 248 -8.74 -11.34 19.67
N SER A 249 -9.60 -12.35 19.59
CA SER A 249 -11.06 -12.17 19.40
C SER A 249 -11.78 -11.42 20.53
N THR A 250 -11.10 -11.17 21.65
CA THR A 250 -11.58 -10.35 22.77
C THR A 250 -11.34 -8.85 22.56
N GLU A 251 -10.43 -8.49 21.64
CA GLU A 251 -10.12 -7.11 21.28
C GLU A 251 -11.06 -6.64 20.17
N SER A 252 -11.12 -5.33 19.94
CA SER A 252 -11.98 -4.76 18.90
C SER A 252 -11.39 -5.00 17.50
N ILE A 253 -12.24 -5.32 16.52
CA ILE A 253 -11.84 -5.30 15.09
C ILE A 253 -11.33 -3.90 14.71
N HIS A 254 -11.88 -2.85 15.33
CA HIS A 254 -11.43 -1.49 15.12
C HIS A 254 -9.94 -1.33 15.46
N ASP A 255 -9.48 -1.87 16.59
CA ASP A 255 -8.06 -1.79 17.01
C ASP A 255 -7.13 -2.54 16.04
N PHE A 256 -7.59 -3.68 15.51
CA PHE A 256 -6.90 -4.38 14.42
C PHE A 256 -6.76 -3.46 13.20
N LEU A 257 -7.85 -2.81 12.80
CA LEU A 257 -7.87 -1.97 11.60
C LEU A 257 -7.10 -0.67 11.77
N ILE A 258 -7.00 -0.10 12.97
CA ILE A 258 -6.12 1.05 13.25
C ILE A 258 -4.67 0.67 12.94
N ASN A 259 -4.19 -0.47 13.44
CA ASN A 259 -2.83 -0.94 13.17
C ASN A 259 -2.63 -1.27 11.69
N ALA A 260 -3.60 -1.94 11.05
CA ALA A 260 -3.56 -2.19 9.61
C ALA A 260 -3.51 -0.88 8.79
N GLY A 261 -4.24 0.16 9.21
CA GLY A 261 -4.22 1.49 8.61
C GLY A 261 -2.85 2.16 8.73
N LYS A 262 -2.16 2.03 9.87
CA LYS A 262 -0.78 2.55 10.02
C LYS A 262 0.21 1.84 9.09
N ILE A 263 0.05 0.53 8.91
CA ILE A 263 0.84 -0.25 7.93
C ILE A 263 0.56 0.24 6.51
N ALA A 264 -0.72 0.40 6.15
CA ALA A 264 -1.14 0.86 4.82
C ALA A 264 -0.58 2.26 4.51
N HIS A 265 -0.69 3.18 5.47
CA HIS A 265 -0.17 4.56 5.35
C HIS A 265 1.33 4.58 5.10
N ALA A 266 2.09 3.88 5.94
CA ALA A 266 3.54 3.84 5.84
C ALA A 266 3.99 3.23 4.50
N LEU A 267 3.42 2.09 4.11
CA LEU A 267 3.80 1.39 2.89
C LEU A 267 3.35 2.10 1.62
N ALA A 268 2.20 2.79 1.63
CA ALA A 268 1.77 3.62 0.50
C ALA A 268 2.79 4.74 0.23
N ARG A 269 3.23 5.44 1.27
CA ARG A 269 4.18 6.55 1.14
C ARG A 269 5.59 6.09 0.83
N LEU A 270 6.04 4.99 1.45
CA LEU A 270 7.37 4.42 1.24
C LEU A 270 7.57 3.85 -0.17
N GLN A 271 6.52 3.26 -0.76
CA GLN A 271 6.55 2.61 -2.08
C GLN A 271 7.79 1.72 -2.31
N PRO A 272 7.99 0.62 -1.55
CA PRO A 272 9.23 -0.16 -1.60
C PRO A 272 9.54 -0.83 -2.94
N VAL A 273 8.53 -1.01 -3.80
CA VAL A 273 8.67 -1.64 -5.13
C VAL A 273 8.32 -0.68 -6.25
N GLY A 274 8.93 -0.86 -7.41
CA GLY A 274 8.69 0.02 -8.55
C GLY A 274 7.26 -0.05 -9.10
N ARG A 275 6.58 -1.20 -9.01
CA ARG A 275 5.15 -1.36 -9.38
C ARG A 275 4.44 -2.40 -8.53
N GLY A 276 3.15 -2.17 -8.27
CA GLY A 276 2.25 -3.13 -7.65
C GLY A 276 2.18 -3.10 -6.13
N ASN A 277 2.67 -2.02 -5.51
CA ASN A 277 2.68 -1.84 -4.05
C ASN A 277 1.26 -1.92 -3.44
N SER A 278 0.26 -1.24 -4.02
CA SER A 278 -1.11 -1.29 -3.49
C SER A 278 -1.67 -2.71 -3.35
N ALA A 279 -1.40 -3.58 -4.34
CA ALA A 279 -1.84 -4.99 -4.27
C ALA A 279 -1.08 -5.79 -3.20
N ILE A 280 0.22 -5.51 -3.01
CA ILE A 280 1.02 -6.15 -1.96
C ILE A 280 0.45 -5.78 -0.58
N VAL A 281 0.19 -4.50 -0.35
CA VAL A 281 -0.37 -3.99 0.92
C VAL A 281 -1.76 -4.58 1.17
N GLU A 282 -2.62 -4.63 0.15
CA GLU A 282 -3.93 -5.25 0.26
C GLU A 282 -3.84 -6.73 0.62
N TRP A 283 -3.01 -7.51 -0.08
CA TRP A 283 -2.81 -8.93 0.24
C TRP A 283 -2.26 -9.13 1.65
N MET A 284 -1.37 -8.25 2.11
CA MET A 284 -0.85 -8.28 3.48
C MET A 284 -1.97 -8.09 4.51
N ILE A 285 -2.76 -7.02 4.39
CA ILE A 285 -3.82 -6.69 5.35
C ILE A 285 -4.92 -7.76 5.33
N ARG A 286 -5.33 -8.22 4.15
CA ARG A 286 -6.32 -9.30 4.01
C ARG A 286 -5.80 -10.63 4.56
N GLY A 287 -4.52 -10.96 4.37
CA GLY A 287 -3.90 -12.16 4.93
C GLY A 287 -3.83 -12.13 6.46
N LEU A 288 -3.45 -10.97 7.03
CA LEU A 288 -3.47 -10.76 8.49
C LEU A 288 -4.90 -10.91 9.03
N ALA A 289 -5.88 -10.25 8.42
CA ALA A 289 -7.28 -10.32 8.85
C ALA A 289 -7.82 -11.75 8.77
N LYS A 290 -7.55 -12.46 7.66
CA LYS A 290 -7.99 -13.83 7.47
C LYS A 290 -7.41 -14.78 8.52
N ALA A 291 -6.13 -14.65 8.87
CA ALA A 291 -5.52 -15.44 9.93
C ALA A 291 -6.13 -15.17 11.33
N LYS A 292 -6.84 -14.06 11.48
CA LYS A 292 -7.61 -13.69 12.67
C LYS A 292 -9.11 -13.95 12.56
N ASN A 293 -9.54 -14.66 11.50
CA ASN A 293 -10.95 -14.90 11.18
C ASN A 293 -11.76 -13.61 11.02
N ILE A 294 -11.12 -12.54 10.56
CA ILE A 294 -11.79 -11.27 10.22
C ILE A 294 -12.04 -11.26 8.71
N GLU A 295 -13.31 -11.20 8.32
CA GLU A 295 -13.72 -10.91 6.94
C GLU A 295 -13.80 -9.40 6.76
N LEU A 296 -12.92 -8.84 5.93
CA LEU A 296 -12.91 -7.40 5.68
C LEU A 296 -14.01 -6.96 4.69
N GLY A 297 -14.45 -7.86 3.80
CA GLY A 297 -15.30 -7.48 2.69
C GLY A 297 -14.60 -6.58 1.65
N PRO A 298 -15.36 -5.99 0.72
CA PRO A 298 -14.83 -5.07 -0.29
C PRO A 298 -14.42 -3.73 0.33
N PHE A 299 -13.54 -3.01 -0.37
CA PHE A 299 -13.32 -1.60 -0.07
C PHE A 299 -14.61 -0.79 -0.27
N ASN A 300 -14.78 0.26 0.54
CA ASN A 300 -15.88 1.19 0.37
C ASN A 300 -15.58 2.15 -0.79
N HIS A 301 -16.23 1.92 -1.91
CA HIS A 301 -16.04 2.75 -3.10
C HIS A 301 -16.79 4.08 -3.07
N GLU A 302 -17.54 4.39 -2.01
CA GLU A 302 -18.08 5.74 -1.78
C GLU A 302 -17.04 6.70 -1.21
N GLU A 303 -15.91 6.15 -0.72
CA GLU A 303 -14.80 6.90 -0.17
C GLU A 303 -13.65 7.03 -1.20
N LEU A 304 -12.71 7.92 -0.91
CA LEU A 304 -11.45 8.01 -1.63
C LEU A 304 -10.69 6.68 -1.56
N GLY A 305 -10.00 6.32 -2.66
CA GLY A 305 -9.17 5.12 -2.66
C GLY A 305 -8.11 5.18 -1.55
N TRP A 306 -7.92 4.07 -0.83
CA TRP A 306 -7.14 4.07 0.41
C TRP A 306 -5.69 4.55 0.23
N ASP A 307 -5.10 4.32 -0.95
CA ASP A 307 -3.77 4.77 -1.31
C ASP A 307 -3.73 6.29 -1.55
N PHE A 308 -4.69 6.83 -2.30
CA PHE A 308 -4.85 8.28 -2.43
C PHE A 308 -5.12 8.96 -1.08
N LYS A 309 -5.97 8.36 -0.25
CA LYS A 309 -6.22 8.87 1.09
C LYS A 309 -4.95 8.90 1.94
N ALA A 310 -4.05 7.92 1.78
CA ALA A 310 -2.76 7.89 2.47
C ALA A 310 -1.84 9.01 2.01
N PHE A 311 -1.84 9.34 0.71
CA PHE A 311 -1.06 10.47 0.18
C PHE A 311 -1.57 11.81 0.70
N LEU A 312 -2.89 11.97 0.80
CA LEU A 312 -3.54 13.24 1.13
C LEU A 312 -3.78 13.44 2.64
N THR A 313 -3.43 12.46 3.47
CA THR A 313 -3.58 12.54 4.95
C THR A 313 -2.20 12.42 5.60
N PRO A 314 -1.50 13.53 5.87
CA PRO A 314 -0.15 13.53 6.42
C PRO A 314 0.00 12.79 7.75
N ASP A 315 -0.98 12.95 8.64
CA ASP A 315 -1.04 12.33 9.95
C ASP A 315 -1.48 10.87 9.85
N SER A 316 -0.64 9.95 10.33
CA SER A 316 -0.92 8.51 10.27
C SER A 316 -2.03 8.06 11.20
N GLU A 317 -2.25 8.74 12.33
CA GLU A 317 -3.31 8.42 13.28
C GLU A 317 -4.66 8.83 12.71
N ILE A 318 -4.76 10.02 12.11
CA ILE A 318 -5.98 10.47 11.41
C ILE A 318 -6.30 9.53 10.25
N TYR A 319 -5.30 9.14 9.47
CA TYR A 319 -5.49 8.16 8.39
C TYR A 319 -5.95 6.81 8.93
N ALA A 320 -5.31 6.30 9.98
CA ALA A 320 -5.63 5.00 10.56
C ALA A 320 -7.07 4.96 11.09
N GLN A 321 -7.52 6.04 11.74
CA GLN A 321 -8.90 6.18 12.19
C GLN A 321 -9.89 6.10 11.01
N TRP A 322 -9.64 6.89 9.96
CA TRP A 322 -10.43 6.80 8.74
C TRP A 322 -10.40 5.38 8.15
N PHE A 323 -9.24 4.72 8.12
CA PHE A 323 -9.11 3.38 7.56
C PHE A 323 -9.98 2.37 8.32
N ALA A 324 -9.98 2.45 9.65
CA ALA A 324 -10.77 1.57 10.51
C ALA A 324 -12.29 1.81 10.43
N GLU A 325 -12.71 3.04 10.13
CA GLU A 325 -14.12 3.40 10.05
C GLU A 325 -14.72 3.30 8.65
N LYS A 326 -13.92 3.57 7.62
CA LYS A 326 -14.41 3.92 6.28
C LYS A 326 -13.82 3.09 5.15
N ALA A 327 -12.63 2.50 5.30
CA ALA A 327 -11.98 1.83 4.17
C ALA A 327 -12.76 0.60 3.68
N PHE A 328 -13.48 -0.10 4.55
CA PHE A 328 -14.24 -1.31 4.24
C PHE A 328 -15.72 -1.16 4.56
N ILE A 329 -16.60 -1.82 3.79
CA ILE A 329 -18.06 -1.67 3.93
C ILE A 329 -18.59 -2.27 5.25
N SER A 330 -18.10 -3.45 5.65
CA SER A 330 -18.57 -4.14 6.86
C SER A 330 -17.57 -5.22 7.27
N PRO A 331 -16.47 -4.85 7.94
CA PRO A 331 -15.56 -5.83 8.52
C PRO A 331 -16.26 -6.57 9.67
N ASN A 332 -16.16 -7.90 9.69
CA ASN A 332 -16.78 -8.72 10.74
C ASN A 332 -15.94 -9.94 11.12
N LEU A 333 -16.24 -10.52 12.28
CA LEU A 333 -15.66 -11.79 12.69
C LEU A 333 -16.45 -12.95 12.12
N ILE A 334 -15.75 -13.90 11.51
CA ILE A 334 -16.32 -15.17 11.09
C ILE A 334 -16.31 -16.12 12.30
N ALA A 335 -17.48 -16.65 12.65
CA ALA A 335 -17.58 -17.69 13.67
C ALA A 335 -16.90 -18.97 13.16
N ASN A 336 -15.96 -19.53 13.93
CA ASN A 336 -15.43 -20.85 13.64
C ASN A 336 -16.54 -21.89 13.85
N GLU A 337 -17.04 -22.51 12.77
CA GLU A 337 -18.03 -23.61 12.83
C GLU A 337 -17.47 -24.91 13.46
N SER A 338 -16.32 -24.87 14.15
CA SER A 338 -15.64 -26.05 14.68
C SER A 338 -16.00 -26.43 16.14
N ILE A 339 -17.16 -26.02 16.66
CA ILE A 339 -17.66 -26.48 17.99
C ILE A 339 -19.16 -26.88 17.96
N LEU A 340 -19.72 -27.32 16.83
CA LEU A 340 -21.10 -27.87 16.79
C LEU A 340 -21.26 -29.26 16.18
N LEU A 341 -20.16 -29.98 15.90
CA LEU A 341 -20.20 -31.42 15.56
C LEU A 341 -19.52 -32.29 16.63
N GLY A 342 -19.66 -31.88 17.89
CA GLY A 342 -19.14 -32.60 19.05
C GLY A 342 -20.19 -32.79 20.13
N LYS A 343 -21.33 -33.42 19.80
CA LYS A 343 -22.11 -34.29 20.70
C LYS A 343 -22.85 -35.35 19.91
#